data_AF-A0A7Y0CWD1-F1
#
_entry.id   AF-A0A7Y0CWD1-F1
#
_cell.length_a   1.000
_cell.length_b   1.000
_cell.length_c   1.000
_cell.angle_alpha   90.00
_cell.angle_beta   90.00
_cell.angle_gamma   90.00
#
_symmetry.space_group_name_H-M   'P 1'
#
loop_
_entity.id
_entity.type
_entity.pdbx_description
1 polymer ?
#
loop_
_entity_poly.entity_id
_entity_poly.type
_entity_poly.pdbx_seq_one_letter_code
_entity_poly.pdbx_strand_id
1 'polypeptide(L)'
;MGFVGTIVSSLAEGFWMFYDTLWALVLGFALSGAVQAFVSKQQMQRVLGDHRPKTIVRSSFFGMVSSSCSYAASALAKSLFVRGADFTSSMVFMFASTNLVVELGAVLWLLIGWQFAVAEFIGGFIMIALLALILPRVIDVAALDAARERLRTGSARSTPHEEHAGAQDAPTSTPWRQRIRSRAGWSDASGYTISDVTMLRKELVIGFVVAGFASVAVPTGVWKALFLTGHGIWSALENVVVGPVLAFISFVCSVGNVPLAAALWKGGISFGGVIAFVFADLLALPLVLIYRKFYGTRLAVRLSLVFWAVMSVAGLITEGIFTALRLVPGAHTGDIATVHFGLNYTTVLDVLALVTFGFLYYLYKNAAKFGGGGGYAKDVVCGMQVRTSDAPAHTTHQGHDYYFCSDKCHVKFEAEPARYTTGQPAPDMSETAADGATGEDAGATVTDPVCGMSIDPHEAAGHATHKGVDYSFCSDGCRKDFVADPALYLTSTDAG
;
A
#
# COMPACT_ATOMS: atom_id res chain seq x y z
N MET A 1 -29.86 -24.90 -2.58
CA MET A 1 -28.58 -25.05 -3.30
C MET A 1 -27.72 -26.04 -2.53
N GLY A 2 -27.06 -26.99 -3.19
CA GLY A 2 -26.13 -27.90 -2.50
C GLY A 2 -24.88 -27.14 -2.01
N PHE A 3 -24.14 -27.73 -1.05
CA PHE A 3 -22.92 -27.16 -0.46
C PHE A 3 -21.91 -26.67 -1.52
N VAL A 4 -21.72 -27.45 -2.58
CA VAL A 4 -20.85 -27.09 -3.72
C VAL A 4 -21.38 -25.87 -4.48
N GLY A 5 -22.69 -25.76 -4.66
CA GLY A 5 -23.32 -24.60 -5.28
C GLY A 5 -23.08 -23.32 -4.46
N THR A 6 -23.20 -23.40 -3.14
CA THR A 6 -22.91 -22.26 -2.25
C THR A 6 -21.46 -21.82 -2.36
N ILE A 7 -20.49 -22.74 -2.39
CA ILE A 7 -19.07 -22.40 -2.54
C ILE A 7 -18.81 -21.71 -3.89
N VAL A 8 -19.30 -22.28 -4.99
CA VAL A 8 -19.09 -21.72 -6.33
C VAL A 8 -19.72 -20.34 -6.46
N SER A 9 -20.97 -20.18 -6.00
CA SER A 9 -21.65 -18.88 -5.99
C SER A 9 -20.94 -17.86 -5.11
N SER A 10 -20.42 -18.26 -3.94
CA SER A 10 -19.68 -17.36 -3.04
C SER A 10 -18.37 -16.87 -3.67
N LEU A 11 -17.62 -17.77 -4.30
CA LEU A 11 -16.37 -17.41 -4.98
C LEU A 11 -16.63 -16.55 -6.22
N ALA A 12 -17.70 -16.84 -6.96
CA ALA A 12 -18.13 -16.03 -8.10
C ALA A 12 -18.51 -14.61 -7.63
N GLU A 13 -19.25 -14.49 -6.53
CA GLU A 13 -19.63 -13.19 -5.97
C GLU A 13 -18.41 -12.39 -5.51
N GLY A 14 -17.45 -13.02 -4.83
CA GLY A 14 -16.18 -12.39 -4.48
C GLY A 14 -15.38 -11.92 -5.70
N PHE A 15 -15.41 -12.68 -6.79
CA PHE A 15 -14.81 -12.28 -8.07
C PHE A 15 -15.52 -11.08 -8.69
N TRP A 16 -16.85 -11.03 -8.67
CA TRP A 16 -17.61 -9.89 -9.18
C TRP A 16 -17.33 -8.61 -8.38
N MET A 17 -17.24 -8.70 -7.07
CA MET A 17 -16.84 -7.56 -6.23
C MET A 17 -15.42 -7.08 -6.56
N PHE A 18 -14.49 -8.02 -6.85
CA PHE A 18 -13.15 -7.67 -7.29
C PHE A 18 -13.17 -6.99 -8.66
N TYR A 19 -13.93 -7.54 -9.60
CA TYR A 19 -14.12 -6.98 -10.94
C TYR A 19 -14.62 -5.54 -10.87
N ASP A 20 -15.70 -5.29 -10.12
CA ASP A 20 -16.30 -3.96 -10.00
C ASP A 20 -15.36 -2.91 -9.38
N THR A 21 -14.33 -3.34 -8.65
CA THR A 21 -13.39 -2.46 -7.93
C THR A 21 -11.97 -2.48 -8.48
N LEU A 22 -11.70 -3.27 -9.53
CA LEU A 22 -10.35 -3.49 -10.07
C LEU A 22 -9.73 -2.19 -10.57
N TRP A 23 -10.45 -1.42 -11.39
CA TRP A 23 -9.92 -0.15 -11.90
C TRP A 23 -9.57 0.84 -10.78
N ALA A 24 -10.41 0.93 -9.74
CA ALA A 24 -10.21 1.84 -8.62
C ALA A 24 -9.01 1.41 -7.74
N LEU A 25 -8.80 0.11 -7.58
CA LEU A 25 -7.60 -0.44 -6.91
C LEU A 25 -6.34 -0.06 -7.67
N VAL A 26 -6.29 -0.32 -8.98
CA VAL A 26 -5.13 0.01 -9.81
C VAL A 26 -4.84 1.51 -9.79
N LEU A 27 -5.87 2.34 -9.99
CA LEU A 27 -5.72 3.79 -10.00
C LEU A 27 -5.20 4.32 -8.67
N GLY A 28 -5.74 3.86 -7.54
CA GLY A 28 -5.30 4.32 -6.23
C GLY A 28 -3.89 3.84 -5.87
N PHE A 29 -3.50 2.61 -6.23
CA PHE A 29 -2.11 2.16 -6.07
C PHE A 29 -1.14 2.91 -6.98
N ALA A 30 -1.51 3.17 -8.23
CA ALA A 30 -0.71 3.95 -9.16
C ALA A 30 -0.53 5.39 -8.67
N LEU A 31 -1.59 6.00 -8.12
CA LEU A 31 -1.52 7.31 -7.50
C LEU A 31 -0.62 7.30 -6.26
N SER A 32 -0.67 6.24 -5.44
CA SER A 32 0.23 6.07 -4.29
C SER A 32 1.68 6.05 -4.73
N GLY A 33 1.99 5.27 -5.77
CA GLY A 33 3.33 5.24 -6.35
C GLY A 33 3.76 6.58 -6.94
N ALA A 34 2.87 7.27 -7.64
CA ALA A 34 3.13 8.59 -8.21
C ALA A 34 3.41 9.64 -7.13
N VAL A 35 2.61 9.69 -6.06
CA VAL A 35 2.83 10.60 -4.93
C VAL A 35 4.18 10.30 -4.26
N GLN A 36 4.53 9.02 -4.07
CA GLN A 36 5.80 8.60 -3.51
C GLN A 36 7.00 8.87 -4.43
N ALA A 37 6.85 8.84 -5.76
CA ALA A 37 7.97 9.14 -6.65
C ALA A 37 8.16 10.64 -6.88
N PHE A 38 7.06 11.36 -7.09
CA PHE A 38 7.08 12.72 -7.63
C PHE A 38 6.97 13.82 -6.57
N VAL A 39 6.38 13.54 -5.40
CA VAL A 39 6.19 14.54 -4.35
C VAL A 39 7.30 14.43 -3.31
N SER A 40 8.05 15.52 -3.15
CA SER A 40 9.07 15.61 -2.11
C SER A 40 8.46 15.76 -0.72
N LYS A 41 9.20 15.32 0.30
CA LYS A 41 8.81 15.46 1.70
C LYS A 41 8.56 16.92 2.11
N GLN A 42 9.41 17.85 1.64
CA GLN A 42 9.23 19.30 1.90
C GLN A 42 7.96 19.86 1.27
N GLN A 43 7.62 19.45 0.04
CA GLN A 43 6.37 19.86 -0.60
C GLN A 43 5.15 19.29 0.14
N MET A 44 5.24 18.02 0.56
CA MET A 44 4.18 17.38 1.34
C MET A 44 3.96 18.10 2.68
N GLN A 45 5.03 18.35 3.44
CA GLN A 45 5.00 19.10 4.69
C GLN A 45 4.45 20.52 4.51
N ARG A 46 4.78 21.20 3.42
CA ARG A 46 4.29 22.56 3.15
C ARG A 46 2.77 22.60 2.87
N VAL A 47 2.22 21.56 2.26
CA VAL A 47 0.79 21.54 1.84
C VAL A 47 -0.11 20.85 2.86
N LEU A 48 0.37 19.75 3.45
CA LEU A 48 -0.38 18.85 4.33
C LEU A 48 0.31 18.60 5.69
N GLY A 49 1.34 19.37 6.07
CA GLY A 49 2.12 19.15 7.30
C GLY A 49 1.51 19.70 8.59
N ASP A 50 0.26 20.18 8.56
CA ASP A 50 -0.51 20.52 9.76
C ASP A 50 -1.95 20.03 9.61
N HIS A 51 -2.76 20.18 10.66
CA HIS A 51 -4.20 19.87 10.65
C HIS A 51 -5.05 21.12 10.89
N ARG A 52 -4.58 22.30 10.42
CA ARG A 52 -5.37 23.54 10.49
C ARG A 52 -6.57 23.45 9.55
N PRO A 53 -7.65 24.22 9.77
CA PRO A 53 -8.86 24.14 8.95
C PRO A 53 -8.61 24.25 7.43
N LYS A 54 -7.67 25.12 7.01
CA LYS A 54 -7.29 25.27 5.59
C LYS A 54 -6.69 23.99 5.01
N THR A 55 -5.91 23.27 5.80
CA THR A 55 -5.25 22.02 5.41
C THR A 55 -6.22 20.85 5.40
N ILE A 56 -7.14 20.81 6.36
CA ILE A 56 -8.27 19.86 6.36
C ILE A 56 -9.09 20.01 5.08
N VAL A 57 -9.48 21.23 4.71
CA VAL A 57 -10.24 21.48 3.46
C VAL A 57 -9.48 21.02 2.22
N ARG A 58 -8.17 21.31 2.14
CA ARG A 58 -7.31 20.84 1.03
C ARG A 58 -7.23 19.31 0.99
N SER A 59 -7.01 18.70 2.15
CA SER A 59 -6.93 17.25 2.29
C SER A 59 -8.23 16.57 1.85
N SER A 60 -9.37 17.10 2.28
CA SER A 60 -10.68 16.61 1.86
C SER A 60 -10.91 16.77 0.36
N PHE A 61 -10.52 17.90 -0.22
CA PHE A 61 -10.63 18.14 -1.66
C PHE A 61 -9.77 17.15 -2.45
N PHE A 62 -8.50 16.96 -2.08
CA PHE A 62 -7.63 15.99 -2.76
C PHE A 62 -8.12 14.56 -2.57
N GLY A 63 -8.64 14.21 -1.39
CA GLY A 63 -9.25 12.90 -1.14
C GLY A 63 -10.46 12.67 -2.06
N MET A 64 -11.42 13.59 -2.06
CA MET A 64 -12.60 13.54 -2.93
C MET A 64 -12.24 13.35 -4.41
N VAL A 65 -11.25 14.11 -4.91
CA VAL A 65 -10.79 14.01 -6.31
C VAL A 65 -10.07 12.68 -6.59
N SER A 66 -9.43 12.10 -5.58
CA SER A 66 -8.69 10.83 -5.69
C SER A 66 -9.61 9.63 -5.95
N SER A 67 -10.88 9.69 -5.53
CA SER A 67 -11.92 8.67 -5.74
C SER A 67 -11.41 7.22 -5.61
N SER A 68 -10.65 6.95 -4.54
CA SER A 68 -9.97 5.67 -4.36
C SER A 68 -10.78 4.75 -3.44
N CYS A 69 -10.82 3.45 -3.76
CA CYS A 69 -11.40 2.46 -2.87
C CYS A 69 -10.73 2.46 -1.48
N SER A 70 -11.40 1.93 -0.46
CA SER A 70 -10.95 1.97 0.94
C SER A 70 -9.52 1.40 1.13
N TYR A 71 -9.18 0.33 0.41
CA TYR A 71 -7.82 -0.24 0.43
C TYR A 71 -6.77 0.72 -0.14
N ALA A 72 -7.01 1.28 -1.32
CA ALA A 72 -6.06 2.17 -1.97
C ALA A 72 -5.97 3.53 -1.25
N ALA A 73 -7.09 4.04 -0.72
CA ALA A 73 -7.12 5.21 0.14
C ALA A 73 -6.26 5.03 1.40
N SER A 74 -6.31 3.85 2.03
CA SER A 74 -5.47 3.54 3.20
C SER A 74 -3.97 3.49 2.89
N ALA A 75 -3.60 2.95 1.72
CA ALA A 75 -2.22 2.92 1.24
C ALA A 75 -1.73 4.34 0.94
N LEU A 76 -2.53 5.14 0.22
CA LEU A 76 -2.27 6.55 -0.07
C LEU A 76 -2.08 7.36 1.21
N ALA A 77 -2.98 7.22 2.19
CA ALA A 77 -2.92 7.94 3.46
C ALA A 77 -1.64 7.61 4.24
N LYS A 78 -1.25 6.33 4.29
CA LYS A 78 0.05 5.91 4.85
C LYS A 78 1.20 6.59 4.11
N SER A 79 1.18 6.59 2.79
CA SER A 79 2.22 7.18 1.95
C SER A 79 2.35 8.69 2.17
N LEU A 80 1.24 9.42 2.27
CA LEU A 80 1.21 10.84 2.63
C LEU A 80 1.86 11.07 4.00
N PHE A 81 1.49 10.26 5.00
CA PHE A 81 2.02 10.37 6.35
C PHE A 81 3.54 10.08 6.40
N VAL A 82 4.01 9.03 5.76
CA VAL A 82 5.46 8.69 5.67
C VAL A 82 6.24 9.82 4.97
N ARG A 83 5.62 10.46 3.98
CA ARG A 83 6.16 11.64 3.28
C ARG A 83 6.08 12.93 4.08
N GLY A 84 5.66 12.88 5.34
CA GLY A 84 5.67 14.03 6.25
C GLY A 84 4.41 14.87 6.23
N ALA A 85 3.30 14.40 5.65
CA ALA A 85 2.00 14.97 5.98
C ALA A 85 1.67 14.72 7.46
N ASP A 86 0.90 15.63 8.06
CA ASP A 86 0.31 15.46 9.37
C ASP A 86 -0.59 14.21 9.37
N PHE A 87 -0.56 13.47 10.48
CA PHE A 87 -1.31 12.22 10.60
C PHE A 87 -2.82 12.43 10.43
N THR A 88 -3.37 13.47 11.05
CA THR A 88 -4.80 13.80 10.99
C THR A 88 -5.19 14.23 9.59
N SER A 89 -4.39 15.07 8.95
CA SER A 89 -4.60 15.45 7.55
C SER A 89 -4.57 14.22 6.63
N SER A 90 -3.70 13.25 6.88
CA SER A 90 -3.64 12.00 6.11
C SER A 90 -4.89 11.12 6.33
N MET A 91 -5.42 11.05 7.55
CA MET A 91 -6.67 10.32 7.82
C MET A 91 -7.88 11.05 7.22
N VAL A 92 -7.91 12.38 7.22
CA VAL A 92 -8.95 13.16 6.55
C VAL A 92 -8.93 12.94 5.03
N PHE A 93 -7.75 12.86 4.43
CA PHE A 93 -7.62 12.50 3.01
C PHE A 93 -8.25 11.12 2.76
N MET A 94 -7.95 10.15 3.63
CA MET A 94 -8.48 8.79 3.53
C MET A 94 -10.01 8.77 3.57
N PHE A 95 -10.63 9.43 4.57
CA PHE A 95 -12.08 9.53 4.73
C PHE A 95 -12.75 10.23 3.55
N ALA A 96 -12.17 11.34 3.07
CA ALA A 96 -12.72 12.05 1.93
C ALA A 96 -12.60 11.25 0.63
N SER A 97 -11.55 10.43 0.49
CA SER A 97 -11.37 9.56 -0.66
C SER A 97 -12.35 8.41 -0.75
N THR A 98 -13.04 8.06 0.34
CA THR A 98 -14.00 6.94 0.38
C THR A 98 -15.45 7.40 0.55
N ASN A 99 -15.69 8.43 1.36
CA ASN A 99 -17.04 8.84 1.79
C ASN A 99 -17.51 10.17 1.20
N LEU A 100 -16.67 10.87 0.42
CA LEU A 100 -17.10 12.05 -0.34
C LEU A 100 -17.08 11.82 -1.85
N VAL A 101 -17.04 10.55 -2.26
CA VAL A 101 -16.95 10.16 -3.67
C VAL A 101 -18.30 10.34 -4.35
N VAL A 102 -18.29 11.01 -5.51
CA VAL A 102 -19.50 11.27 -6.30
C VAL A 102 -20.14 9.98 -6.81
N GLU A 103 -19.33 8.97 -7.13
CA GLU A 103 -19.80 7.65 -7.59
C GLU A 103 -20.68 6.97 -6.53
N LEU A 104 -20.24 6.94 -5.27
CA LEU A 104 -21.03 6.38 -4.17
C LEU A 104 -22.36 7.13 -4.01
N GLY A 105 -22.33 8.47 -4.07
CA GLY A 105 -23.53 9.29 -4.03
C GLY A 105 -24.50 8.96 -5.17
N ALA A 106 -24.01 8.74 -6.38
CA ALA A 106 -24.86 8.35 -7.52
C ALA A 106 -25.48 6.96 -7.33
N VAL A 107 -24.73 5.98 -6.82
CA VAL A 107 -25.24 4.63 -6.53
C VAL A 107 -26.32 4.67 -5.43
N LEU A 108 -26.08 5.42 -4.35
CA LEU A 108 -27.07 5.64 -3.28
C LEU A 108 -28.35 6.29 -3.82
N TRP A 109 -28.20 7.32 -4.68
CA TRP A 109 -29.33 8.00 -5.32
C TRP A 109 -30.20 7.00 -6.07
N LEU A 110 -29.58 6.15 -6.89
CA LEU A 110 -30.27 5.20 -7.75
C LEU A 110 -30.95 4.07 -6.95
N LEU A 111 -30.29 3.53 -5.93
CA LEU A 111 -30.75 2.32 -5.23
C LEU A 111 -31.72 2.60 -4.07
N ILE A 112 -31.45 3.63 -3.26
CA ILE A 112 -32.20 3.90 -2.02
C ILE A 112 -32.76 5.32 -1.95
N GLY A 113 -32.46 6.16 -2.94
CA GLY A 113 -33.04 7.48 -3.12
C GLY A 113 -32.04 8.61 -2.91
N TRP A 114 -32.36 9.76 -3.49
CA TRP A 114 -31.52 10.96 -3.44
C TRP A 114 -31.26 11.46 -2.01
N GLN A 115 -32.17 11.17 -1.07
CA GLN A 115 -32.01 11.56 0.34
C GLN A 115 -30.78 10.90 0.98
N PHE A 116 -30.52 9.63 0.68
CA PHE A 116 -29.32 8.94 1.15
C PHE A 116 -28.07 9.46 0.47
N ALA A 117 -28.14 9.82 -0.81
CA ALA A 117 -27.01 10.44 -1.51
C ALA A 117 -26.63 11.79 -0.88
N VAL A 118 -27.61 12.64 -0.59
CA VAL A 118 -27.35 13.93 0.08
C VAL A 118 -26.88 13.73 1.52
N ALA A 119 -27.45 12.75 2.23
CA ALA A 119 -27.04 12.40 3.59
C ALA A 119 -25.60 11.88 3.65
N GLU A 120 -25.16 11.12 2.65
CA GLU A 120 -23.76 10.68 2.52
C GLU A 120 -22.81 11.88 2.48
N PHE A 121 -23.07 12.88 1.62
CA PHE A 121 -22.22 14.06 1.54
C PHE A 121 -22.24 14.89 2.84
N ILE A 122 -23.43 15.17 3.38
CA ILE A 122 -23.58 15.96 4.61
C ILE A 122 -22.89 15.25 5.78
N GLY A 123 -23.17 13.96 5.97
CA GLY A 123 -22.57 13.15 7.02
C GLY A 123 -21.08 12.93 6.80
N GLY A 124 -20.60 12.83 5.56
CA GLY A 124 -19.18 12.79 5.22
C GLY A 124 -18.43 14.07 5.65
N PHE A 125 -19.01 15.25 5.42
CA PHE A 125 -18.44 16.50 5.93
C PHE A 125 -18.47 16.56 7.46
N ILE A 126 -19.55 16.08 8.10
CA ILE A 126 -19.64 15.99 9.56
C ILE A 126 -18.57 15.05 10.11
N MET A 127 -18.38 13.87 9.50
CA MET A 127 -17.33 12.91 9.88
C MET A 127 -15.95 13.53 9.80
N ILE A 128 -15.63 14.25 8.73
CA ILE A 128 -14.34 14.92 8.58
C ILE A 128 -14.13 15.96 9.69
N ALA A 129 -15.16 16.76 10.00
CA ALA A 129 -15.09 17.75 11.07
C ALA A 129 -14.89 17.08 12.45
N LEU A 130 -15.64 16.02 12.74
CA LEU A 130 -15.50 15.23 13.97
C LEU A 130 -14.13 14.56 14.07
N LEU A 131 -13.64 13.97 12.99
CA LEU A 131 -12.33 13.33 12.93
C LEU A 131 -11.22 14.35 13.18
N ALA A 132 -11.26 15.51 12.52
CA ALA A 132 -10.29 16.58 12.72
C ALA A 132 -10.29 17.13 14.17
N LEU A 133 -11.44 17.05 14.86
CA LEU A 133 -11.56 17.44 16.27
C LEU A 133 -11.05 16.35 17.22
N ILE A 134 -11.48 15.10 17.04
CA ILE A 134 -11.29 14.01 18.00
C ILE A 134 -9.89 13.39 17.87
N LEU A 135 -9.42 13.18 16.64
CA LEU A 135 -8.21 12.39 16.40
C LEU A 135 -6.95 12.98 17.06
N PRO A 136 -6.66 14.30 16.98
CA PRO A 136 -5.49 14.88 17.65
C PRO A 136 -5.55 14.84 19.18
N ARG A 137 -6.74 14.61 19.76
CA ARG A 137 -6.96 14.54 21.22
C ARG A 137 -6.83 13.11 21.75
N VAL A 138 -7.23 12.13 20.95
CA VAL A 138 -7.20 10.71 21.35
C VAL A 138 -5.87 10.05 21.00
N ILE A 139 -5.27 10.47 19.89
CA ILE A 139 -3.98 10.00 19.43
C ILE A 139 -3.00 11.14 19.64
N ASP A 140 -1.95 10.89 20.43
CA ASP A 140 -0.87 11.85 20.63
C ASP A 140 -0.02 11.95 19.36
N VAL A 141 -0.53 12.72 18.40
CA VAL A 141 0.10 12.96 17.09
C VAL A 141 1.44 13.67 17.28
N ALA A 142 1.56 14.53 18.29
CA ALA A 142 2.80 15.23 18.61
C ALA A 142 3.90 14.26 19.08
N ALA A 143 3.57 13.25 19.88
CA ALA A 143 4.52 12.19 20.24
C ALA A 143 4.91 11.32 19.04
N LEU A 144 3.99 11.04 18.11
CA LEU A 144 4.29 10.29 16.88
C LEU A 144 5.22 11.07 15.94
N ASP A 145 4.99 12.36 15.76
CA ASP A 145 5.84 13.23 14.93
C ASP A 145 7.18 13.51 15.60
N ALA A 146 7.21 13.69 16.92
CA ALA A 146 8.46 13.83 17.68
C ALA A 146 9.29 12.54 17.71
N ALA A 147 8.66 11.36 17.81
CA ALA A 147 9.35 10.07 17.72
C ALA A 147 9.97 9.87 16.34
N ARG A 148 9.22 10.20 15.27
CA ARG A 148 9.73 10.21 13.89
C ARG A 148 10.93 11.13 13.72
N GLU A 149 10.92 12.31 14.31
CA GLU A 149 12.02 13.27 14.18
C GLU A 149 13.24 12.86 15.02
N ARG A 150 13.04 12.30 16.22
CA ARG A 150 14.13 11.78 17.07
C ARG A 150 14.87 10.62 16.42
N LEU A 151 14.16 9.71 15.74
CA LEU A 151 14.78 8.59 15.01
C LEU A 151 15.63 9.07 13.83
N ARG A 152 15.21 10.16 13.16
CA ARG A 152 16.02 10.80 12.11
C ARG A 152 17.31 11.40 12.65
N THR A 153 17.25 12.06 13.80
CA THR A 153 18.45 12.61 14.46
C THR A 153 19.29 11.53 15.17
N GLY A 154 18.68 10.40 15.53
CA GLY A 154 19.31 9.29 16.24
C GLY A 154 20.09 8.33 15.33
N SER A 155 19.61 8.10 14.10
CA SER A 155 20.36 7.35 13.06
C SER A 155 21.66 8.06 12.64
N ALA A 156 21.76 9.37 12.87
CA ALA A 156 23.00 10.14 12.69
C ALA A 156 23.98 10.01 13.88
N ARG A 157 23.64 9.24 14.93
CA ARG A 157 24.41 9.17 16.19
C ARG A 157 24.84 7.77 16.61
N SER A 158 24.56 6.73 15.83
CA SER A 158 24.90 5.34 16.19
C SER A 158 25.99 4.74 15.28
N THR A 159 27.13 5.42 15.18
CA THR A 159 28.47 4.83 14.98
C THR A 159 29.54 5.91 15.15
N PRO A 160 30.44 5.81 16.14
CA PRO A 160 31.62 6.66 16.20
C PRO A 160 32.77 5.96 15.47
N HIS A 161 32.85 6.06 14.13
CA HIS A 161 34.10 5.82 13.42
C HIS A 161 34.19 6.64 12.13
N GLU A 162 35.12 7.59 12.18
CA GLU A 162 35.96 8.18 11.14
C GLU A 162 35.33 8.95 9.95
N GLU A 163 35.78 10.20 9.87
CA GLU A 163 35.53 11.19 8.84
C GLU A 163 35.89 10.68 7.45
N HIS A 164 34.89 10.49 6.58
CA HIS A 164 35.07 10.66 5.15
C HIS A 164 34.03 11.62 4.57
N ALA A 165 34.51 12.86 4.40
CA ALA A 165 34.33 13.73 3.25
C ALA A 165 32.93 13.79 2.61
N GLY A 166 32.19 14.84 2.96
CA GLY A 166 31.56 15.66 1.93
C GLY A 166 30.39 15.04 1.18
N ALA A 167 29.43 14.40 1.86
CA ALA A 167 28.05 14.46 1.39
C ALA A 167 27.49 15.85 1.68
N GLN A 168 27.93 16.83 0.88
CA GLN A 168 27.17 18.05 0.70
C GLN A 168 25.72 17.63 0.43
N ASP A 169 24.77 18.22 1.16
CA ASP A 169 23.38 18.28 0.75
C ASP A 169 23.33 18.83 -0.69
N ALA A 170 23.48 17.96 -1.68
CA ALA A 170 23.32 18.34 -3.06
C ALA A 170 21.82 18.64 -3.23
N PRO A 171 21.44 19.88 -3.59
CA PRO A 171 20.07 20.23 -3.89
C PRO A 171 19.73 19.68 -5.28
N THR A 172 19.80 18.36 -5.47
CA THR A 172 19.21 17.68 -6.63
C THR A 172 17.79 17.24 -6.30
N SER A 173 17.02 18.13 -5.66
CA SER A 173 15.56 18.08 -5.79
C SER A 173 15.23 18.47 -7.23
N THR A 174 15.45 17.55 -8.18
CA THR A 174 14.91 17.67 -9.52
C THR A 174 13.45 18.13 -9.37
N PRO A 175 13.05 19.27 -9.91
CA PRO A 175 11.71 19.79 -9.72
C PRO A 175 10.68 18.72 -10.07
N TRP A 176 9.58 18.63 -9.31
CA TRP A 176 8.54 17.60 -9.52
C TRP A 176 8.10 17.47 -10.99
N ARG A 177 8.08 18.59 -11.74
CA ARG A 177 7.80 18.66 -13.19
C ARG A 177 8.79 17.87 -14.05
N GLN A 178 10.07 17.86 -13.67
CA GLN A 178 11.12 17.15 -14.38
C GLN A 178 11.11 15.65 -14.04
N ARG A 179 10.72 15.28 -12.81
CA ARG A 179 10.52 13.87 -12.41
C ARG A 179 9.31 13.22 -13.09
N ILE A 180 8.20 13.96 -13.22
CA ILE A 180 7.02 13.47 -13.97
C ILE A 180 7.32 13.30 -15.47
N ARG A 181 8.30 14.04 -16.01
CA ARG A 181 8.72 13.92 -17.40
C ARG A 181 9.81 12.86 -17.62
N SER A 182 10.45 12.35 -16.57
CA SER A 182 11.54 11.39 -16.70
C SER A 182 11.05 9.95 -16.66
N ARG A 183 11.66 9.08 -17.48
CA ARG A 183 11.38 7.64 -17.47
C ARG A 183 11.81 7.00 -16.14
N ALA A 184 12.91 7.48 -15.55
CA ALA A 184 13.38 7.09 -14.22
C ALA A 184 12.32 7.35 -13.15
N GLY A 185 11.69 8.53 -13.15
CA GLY A 185 10.67 8.88 -12.16
C GLY A 185 9.42 7.98 -12.24
N TRP A 186 8.98 7.64 -13.45
CA TRP A 186 7.87 6.70 -13.64
C TRP A 186 8.23 5.26 -13.29
N SER A 187 9.50 4.87 -13.47
CA SER A 187 9.99 3.57 -13.01
C SER A 187 10.08 3.48 -11.48
N ASP A 188 10.50 4.56 -10.81
CA ASP A 188 10.43 4.64 -9.35
C ASP A 188 8.97 4.58 -8.86
N ALA A 189 8.07 5.31 -9.53
CA ALA A 189 6.64 5.32 -9.22
C ALA A 189 6.01 3.93 -9.37
N SER A 190 6.36 3.21 -10.43
CA SER A 190 5.87 1.86 -10.62
C SER A 190 6.45 0.89 -9.60
N GLY A 191 7.71 1.05 -9.18
CA GLY A 191 8.30 0.30 -8.08
C GLY A 191 7.51 0.43 -6.78
N TYR A 192 7.15 1.65 -6.39
CA TYR A 192 6.27 1.90 -5.25
C TYR A 192 4.88 1.30 -5.43
N THR A 193 4.28 1.44 -6.62
CA THR A 193 2.96 0.86 -6.95
C THR A 193 2.95 -0.66 -6.76
N ILE A 194 3.94 -1.35 -7.35
CA ILE A 194 4.06 -2.81 -7.26
C ILE A 194 4.35 -3.23 -5.83
N SER A 195 5.12 -2.44 -5.08
CA SER A 195 5.40 -2.67 -3.68
C SER A 195 4.12 -2.62 -2.82
N ASP A 196 3.26 -1.61 -3.01
CA ASP A 196 1.97 -1.49 -2.32
C ASP A 196 1.03 -2.67 -2.63
N VAL A 197 0.92 -3.06 -3.90
CA VAL A 197 0.13 -4.24 -4.32
C VAL A 197 0.69 -5.52 -3.70
N THR A 198 2.01 -5.71 -3.76
CA THR A 198 2.68 -6.89 -3.19
C THR A 198 2.44 -6.96 -1.68
N MET A 199 2.48 -5.83 -1.00
CA MET A 199 2.25 -5.74 0.43
C MET A 199 0.82 -6.11 0.83
N LEU A 200 -0.19 -5.76 0.03
CA LEU A 200 -1.61 -5.93 0.40
C LEU A 200 -2.31 -7.13 -0.26
N ARG A 201 -1.64 -7.85 -1.17
CA ARG A 201 -2.26 -8.93 -1.97
C ARG A 201 -2.96 -10.00 -1.14
N LYS A 202 -2.40 -10.39 0.01
CA LYS A 202 -2.96 -11.47 0.83
C LYS A 202 -4.24 -11.02 1.51
N GLU A 203 -4.23 -9.82 2.05
CA GLU A 203 -5.35 -9.19 2.72
C GLU A 203 -6.50 -8.89 1.74
N LEU A 204 -6.18 -8.45 0.52
CA LEU A 204 -7.18 -8.26 -0.56
C LEU A 204 -7.86 -9.57 -0.93
N VAL A 205 -7.10 -10.64 -1.21
CA VAL A 205 -7.66 -11.95 -1.58
C VAL A 205 -8.54 -12.50 -0.46
N ILE A 206 -8.07 -12.45 0.79
CA ILE A 206 -8.87 -12.90 1.94
C ILE A 206 -10.14 -12.07 2.06
N GLY A 207 -10.05 -10.74 1.91
CA GLY A 207 -11.19 -9.83 1.98
C GLY A 207 -12.28 -10.17 0.97
N PHE A 208 -11.94 -10.28 -0.32
CA PHE A 208 -12.92 -10.60 -1.38
C PHE A 208 -13.53 -12.00 -1.24
N VAL A 209 -12.72 -13.00 -0.85
CA VAL A 209 -13.23 -14.35 -0.62
C VAL A 209 -14.23 -14.35 0.55
N VAL A 210 -13.86 -13.78 1.69
CA VAL A 210 -14.73 -13.73 2.87
C VAL A 210 -16.00 -12.93 2.57
N ALA A 211 -15.90 -11.80 1.87
CA ALA A 211 -17.06 -10.99 1.47
C ALA A 211 -18.03 -11.78 0.57
N GLY A 212 -17.52 -12.51 -0.43
CA GLY A 212 -18.34 -13.35 -1.29
C GLY A 212 -19.04 -14.51 -0.55
N PHE A 213 -18.38 -15.10 0.45
CA PHE A 213 -19.04 -16.06 1.34
C PHE A 213 -20.08 -15.39 2.25
N ALA A 214 -19.79 -14.21 2.79
CA ALA A 214 -20.73 -13.49 3.64
C ALA A 214 -22.00 -13.08 2.89
N SER A 215 -21.89 -12.66 1.62
CA SER A 215 -23.02 -12.22 0.81
C SER A 215 -23.94 -13.37 0.39
N VAL A 216 -23.39 -14.54 0.07
CA VAL A 216 -24.17 -15.70 -0.41
C VAL A 216 -24.61 -16.63 0.72
N ALA A 217 -23.75 -16.86 1.72
CA ALA A 217 -24.00 -17.85 2.76
C ALA A 217 -24.80 -17.29 3.95
N VAL A 218 -24.82 -15.97 4.17
CA VAL A 218 -25.52 -15.36 5.31
C VAL A 218 -26.85 -14.74 4.85
N PRO A 219 -28.01 -15.33 5.22
CA PRO A 219 -29.31 -14.78 4.84
C PRO A 219 -29.53 -13.38 5.43
N THR A 220 -30.21 -12.52 4.68
CA THR A 220 -30.54 -11.16 5.12
C THR A 220 -31.34 -11.10 6.41
N GLY A 221 -32.10 -12.16 6.75
CA GLY A 221 -32.79 -12.29 8.03
C GLY A 221 -31.85 -12.34 9.24
N VAL A 222 -30.65 -12.94 9.09
CA VAL A 222 -29.63 -12.98 10.15
C VAL A 222 -29.10 -11.57 10.42
N TRP A 223 -28.84 -10.81 9.36
CA TRP A 223 -28.39 -9.41 9.48
C TRP A 223 -29.47 -8.53 10.13
N LYS A 224 -30.75 -8.74 9.78
CA LYS A 224 -31.88 -8.00 10.37
C LYS A 224 -32.08 -8.28 11.85
N ALA A 225 -31.84 -9.52 12.29
CA ALA A 225 -32.03 -9.91 13.69
C ALA A 225 -31.09 -9.20 14.68
N LEU A 226 -30.02 -8.57 14.18
CA LEU A 226 -29.07 -7.81 14.99
C LEU A 226 -29.57 -6.43 15.42
N PHE A 227 -30.69 -5.94 14.86
CA PHE A 227 -31.14 -4.56 15.05
C PHE A 227 -32.48 -4.46 15.77
N LEU A 228 -32.61 -3.47 16.66
CA LEU A 228 -33.87 -3.15 17.32
C LEU A 228 -34.70 -2.23 16.43
N THR A 229 -35.88 -2.69 16.02
CA THR A 229 -36.82 -1.90 15.20
C THR A 229 -37.98 -1.35 16.05
N GLY A 230 -38.52 -0.19 15.67
CA GLY A 230 -39.80 0.32 16.20
C GLY A 230 -39.78 1.09 17.54
N HIS A 231 -38.63 1.36 18.15
CA HIS A 231 -38.54 2.01 19.48
C HIS A 231 -38.11 3.49 19.42
N GLY A 232 -38.35 4.18 18.30
CA GLY A 232 -38.01 5.60 18.12
C GLY A 232 -36.51 5.87 18.29
N ILE A 233 -36.14 6.79 19.19
CA ILE A 233 -34.75 7.22 19.40
C ILE A 233 -33.83 6.09 19.93
N TRP A 234 -34.39 5.12 20.66
CA TRP A 234 -33.60 4.00 21.19
C TRP A 234 -33.14 3.05 20.09
N SER A 235 -34.03 2.79 19.12
CA SER A 235 -33.67 2.08 17.88
C SER A 235 -32.60 2.85 17.11
N ALA A 236 -32.73 4.18 16.99
CA ALA A 236 -31.72 4.99 16.28
C ALA A 236 -30.34 4.92 16.94
N LEU A 237 -30.27 5.04 18.27
CA LEU A 237 -29.00 4.95 19.01
C LEU A 237 -28.33 3.58 18.87
N GLU A 238 -29.09 2.50 19.02
CA GLU A 238 -28.56 1.15 18.87
C GLU A 238 -28.12 0.88 17.44
N ASN A 239 -28.96 1.18 16.45
CA ASN A 239 -28.67 0.97 15.03
C ASN A 239 -27.41 1.71 14.57
N VAL A 240 -27.21 2.94 15.03
CA VAL A 240 -26.04 3.76 14.68
C VAL A 240 -24.73 3.19 15.27
N VAL A 241 -24.82 2.52 16.42
CA VAL A 241 -23.69 1.85 17.09
C VAL A 241 -23.41 0.49 16.43
N VAL A 242 -24.46 -0.27 16.12
CA VAL A 242 -24.39 -1.63 15.57
C VAL A 242 -24.09 -1.61 14.06
N GLY A 243 -24.54 -0.61 13.31
CA GLY A 243 -24.28 -0.46 11.88
C GLY A 243 -22.79 -0.57 11.53
N PRO A 244 -21.91 0.25 12.12
CA PRO A 244 -20.48 0.14 11.89
C PRO A 244 -19.85 -1.21 12.31
N VAL A 245 -20.39 -1.86 13.35
CA VAL A 245 -19.94 -3.20 13.77
C VAL A 245 -20.35 -4.24 12.73
N LEU A 246 -21.54 -4.10 12.15
CA LEU A 246 -21.98 -4.94 11.06
C LEU A 246 -21.08 -4.79 9.84
N ALA A 247 -20.70 -3.56 9.47
CA ALA A 247 -19.75 -3.32 8.37
C ALA A 247 -18.37 -3.96 8.63
N PHE A 248 -17.91 -3.93 9.88
CA PHE A 248 -16.68 -4.61 10.30
C PHE A 248 -16.75 -6.13 10.03
N ILE A 249 -17.91 -6.75 10.30
CA ILE A 249 -18.16 -8.21 10.18
C ILE A 249 -18.58 -8.61 8.77
N SER A 250 -19.16 -7.71 7.96
CA SER A 250 -19.65 -8.04 6.61
C SER A 250 -18.52 -8.08 5.58
N PHE A 251 -17.37 -7.46 5.85
CA PHE A 251 -16.20 -7.38 4.95
C PHE A 251 -16.49 -6.70 3.61
N VAL A 252 -17.56 -5.93 3.54
CA VAL A 252 -18.03 -5.36 2.29
C VAL A 252 -17.40 -3.97 2.07
N CYS A 253 -17.04 -3.66 0.82
CA CYS A 253 -16.49 -2.36 0.42
C CYS A 253 -17.58 -1.28 0.34
N SER A 254 -17.20 0.00 0.26
CA SER A 254 -18.13 1.14 0.21
C SER A 254 -19.28 0.97 -0.81
N VAL A 255 -18.97 0.54 -2.04
CA VAL A 255 -19.99 0.29 -3.08
C VAL A 255 -20.82 -0.96 -2.79
N GLY A 256 -20.17 -2.04 -2.35
CA GLY A 256 -20.86 -3.28 -1.97
C GLY A 256 -21.78 -3.11 -0.76
N ASN A 257 -21.52 -2.11 0.09
CA ASN A 257 -22.35 -1.82 1.25
C ASN A 257 -23.72 -1.30 0.80
N VAL A 258 -23.86 -0.71 -0.38
CA VAL A 258 -25.12 -0.07 -0.78
C VAL A 258 -26.28 -1.07 -0.95
N PRO A 259 -26.13 -2.22 -1.65
CA PRO A 259 -27.19 -3.23 -1.69
C PRO A 259 -27.57 -3.77 -0.31
N LEU A 260 -26.59 -4.00 0.57
CA LEU A 260 -26.87 -4.46 1.94
C LEU A 260 -27.55 -3.36 2.75
N ALA A 261 -27.09 -2.11 2.65
CA ALA A 261 -27.72 -0.93 3.24
C ALA A 261 -29.18 -0.78 2.79
N ALA A 262 -29.48 -1.03 1.51
CA ALA A 262 -30.84 -1.06 0.98
C ALA A 262 -31.69 -2.18 1.60
N ALA A 263 -31.13 -3.38 1.75
CA ALA A 263 -31.81 -4.51 2.39
C ALA A 263 -32.07 -4.28 3.89
N LEU A 264 -31.12 -3.62 4.56
CA LEU A 264 -31.18 -3.20 5.97
C LEU A 264 -32.24 -2.10 6.16
N TRP A 265 -32.29 -1.11 5.27
CA TRP A 265 -33.32 -0.08 5.24
C TRP A 265 -34.73 -0.67 5.07
N LYS A 266 -34.91 -1.57 4.08
CA LYS A 266 -36.15 -2.35 3.91
C LYS A 266 -36.47 -3.23 5.14
N GLY A 267 -35.45 -3.56 5.94
CA GLY A 267 -35.58 -4.30 7.20
C GLY A 267 -36.07 -3.47 8.39
N GLY A 268 -36.23 -2.15 8.23
CA GLY A 268 -36.74 -1.26 9.29
C GLY A 268 -35.66 -0.65 10.19
N ILE A 269 -34.39 -0.70 9.79
CA ILE A 269 -33.30 0.00 10.47
C ILE A 269 -33.49 1.51 10.32
N SER A 270 -33.14 2.27 11.36
CA SER A 270 -33.20 3.74 11.35
C SER A 270 -32.34 4.36 10.26
N PHE A 271 -32.72 5.53 9.78
CA PHE A 271 -32.03 6.24 8.70
C PHE A 271 -30.54 6.48 9.02
N GLY A 272 -30.23 6.96 10.22
CA GLY A 272 -28.86 7.20 10.67
C GLY A 272 -28.06 5.93 10.85
N GLY A 273 -28.73 4.83 11.23
CA GLY A 273 -28.12 3.49 11.30
C GLY A 273 -27.64 2.99 9.95
N VAL A 274 -28.46 3.17 8.91
CA VAL A 274 -28.07 2.84 7.52
C VAL A 274 -26.91 3.71 7.06
N ILE A 275 -26.96 5.02 7.33
CA ILE A 275 -25.88 5.95 6.99
C ILE A 275 -24.58 5.60 7.74
N ALA A 276 -24.64 5.33 9.05
CA ALA A 276 -23.49 4.91 9.83
C ALA A 276 -22.88 3.60 9.31
N PHE A 277 -23.72 2.65 8.86
CA PHE A 277 -23.27 1.43 8.21
C PHE A 277 -22.54 1.71 6.88
N VAL A 278 -23.07 2.58 6.02
CA VAL A 278 -22.42 2.97 4.75
C VAL A 278 -21.06 3.63 5.01
N PHE A 279 -20.99 4.51 6.00
CA PHE A 279 -19.75 5.18 6.40
C PHE A 279 -18.66 4.25 6.95
N ALA A 280 -19.02 3.05 7.41
CA ALA A 280 -18.11 2.16 8.11
C ALA A 280 -17.26 1.26 7.21
N ASP A 281 -17.11 1.59 5.93
CA ASP A 281 -16.26 0.90 4.98
C ASP A 281 -14.77 0.89 5.39
N LEU A 282 -14.30 1.95 6.05
CA LEU A 282 -12.94 2.05 6.61
C LEU A 282 -12.73 1.20 7.89
N LEU A 283 -13.78 0.54 8.39
CA LEU A 283 -13.73 -0.36 9.55
C LEU A 283 -13.75 -1.84 9.18
N ALA A 284 -13.86 -2.21 7.90
CA ALA A 284 -13.82 -3.61 7.51
C ALA A 284 -12.61 -4.33 8.16
N LEU A 285 -12.80 -5.55 8.69
CA LEU A 285 -11.72 -6.27 9.39
C LEU A 285 -10.38 -6.33 8.60
N PRO A 286 -10.36 -6.54 7.26
CA PRO A 286 -9.11 -6.52 6.50
C PRO A 286 -8.39 -5.17 6.56
N LEU A 287 -9.13 -4.05 6.55
CA LEU A 287 -8.57 -2.71 6.72
C LEU A 287 -7.99 -2.54 8.12
N VAL A 288 -8.65 -3.06 9.15
CA VAL A 288 -8.12 -3.04 10.52
C VAL A 288 -6.83 -3.86 10.64
N LEU A 289 -6.75 -5.00 9.96
CA LEU A 289 -5.51 -5.78 9.86
C LEU A 289 -4.40 -5.00 9.11
N ILE A 290 -4.76 -4.22 8.09
CA ILE A 290 -3.83 -3.33 7.39
C ILE A 290 -3.35 -2.21 8.31
N TYR A 291 -4.23 -1.56 9.07
CA TYR A 291 -3.83 -0.56 10.06
C TYR A 291 -2.89 -1.15 11.11
N ARG A 292 -3.14 -2.37 11.58
CA ARG A 292 -2.24 -3.10 12.49
C ARG A 292 -0.87 -3.37 11.86
N LYS A 293 -0.83 -3.62 10.55
CA LYS A 293 0.41 -3.79 9.80
C LYS A 293 1.17 -2.48 9.69
N PHE A 294 0.49 -1.38 9.35
CA PHE A 294 1.10 -0.06 9.11
C PHE A 294 1.53 0.66 10.39
N TYR A 295 0.65 0.68 11.39
CA TYR A 295 0.77 1.54 12.57
C TYR A 295 1.01 0.77 13.87
N GLY A 296 0.90 -0.57 13.83
CA GLY A 296 0.99 -1.43 15.01
C GLY A 296 -0.35 -1.62 15.72
N THR A 297 -0.44 -2.65 16.58
CA THR A 297 -1.70 -3.10 17.17
C THR A 297 -2.36 -2.05 18.06
N ARG A 298 -1.60 -1.38 18.94
CA ARG A 298 -2.16 -0.39 19.88
C ARG A 298 -2.79 0.79 19.14
N LEU A 299 -2.08 1.32 18.13
CA LEU A 299 -2.56 2.45 17.35
C LEU A 299 -3.71 2.04 16.43
N ALA A 300 -3.65 0.86 15.81
CA ALA A 300 -4.75 0.33 14.99
C ALA A 300 -6.06 0.19 15.78
N VAL A 301 -6.03 -0.39 16.99
CA VAL A 301 -7.23 -0.51 17.83
C VAL A 301 -7.78 0.87 18.19
N ARG A 302 -6.93 1.81 18.60
CA ARG A 302 -7.37 3.19 18.91
C ARG A 302 -7.97 3.88 17.69
N LEU A 303 -7.35 3.73 16.52
CA LEU A 303 -7.87 4.27 15.26
C LEU A 303 -9.24 3.70 14.93
N SER A 304 -9.39 2.38 14.98
CA SER A 304 -10.67 1.72 14.72
C SER A 304 -11.75 2.18 15.70
N LEU A 305 -11.45 2.34 16.98
CA LEU A 305 -12.42 2.85 17.96
C LEU A 305 -12.81 4.31 17.69
N VAL A 306 -11.85 5.15 17.28
CA VAL A 306 -12.15 6.55 16.89
C VAL A 306 -13.01 6.58 15.64
N PHE A 307 -12.68 5.80 14.61
CA PHE A 307 -13.45 5.74 13.36
C PHE A 307 -14.87 5.27 13.65
N TRP A 308 -15.02 4.20 14.44
CA TRP A 308 -16.31 3.69 14.88
C TRP A 308 -17.15 4.75 15.59
N ALA A 309 -16.56 5.48 16.54
CA ALA A 309 -17.25 6.55 17.25
C ALA A 309 -17.63 7.72 16.32
N VAL A 310 -16.71 8.15 15.43
CA VAL A 310 -16.95 9.24 14.48
C VAL A 310 -18.08 8.90 13.51
N MET A 311 -18.06 7.70 12.92
CA MET A 311 -19.06 7.23 11.96
C MET A 311 -20.44 7.10 12.62
N SER A 312 -20.47 6.55 13.84
CA SER A 312 -21.69 6.45 14.65
C SER A 312 -22.26 7.86 14.91
N VAL A 313 -21.46 8.75 15.51
CA VAL A 313 -21.92 10.10 15.86
C VAL A 313 -22.35 10.88 14.61
N ALA A 314 -21.63 10.76 13.49
CA ALA A 314 -22.00 11.42 12.24
C ALA A 314 -23.32 10.89 11.68
N GLY A 315 -23.55 9.57 11.71
CA GLY A 315 -24.84 8.97 11.30
C GLY A 315 -26.00 9.50 12.15
N LEU A 316 -25.81 9.59 13.47
CA LEU A 316 -26.82 10.14 14.39
C LEU A 316 -27.11 11.62 14.13
N ILE A 317 -26.06 12.45 13.95
CA ILE A 317 -26.23 13.87 13.64
C ILE A 317 -26.95 14.04 12.29
N THR A 318 -26.58 13.23 11.29
CA THR A 318 -27.21 13.27 9.97
C THR A 318 -28.69 12.91 10.05
N GLU A 319 -29.06 11.88 10.80
CA GLU A 319 -30.47 11.56 11.07
C GLU A 319 -31.20 12.69 11.78
N GLY A 320 -30.57 13.32 12.78
CA GLY A 320 -31.14 14.48 13.47
C GLY A 320 -31.44 15.64 12.52
N ILE A 321 -30.51 15.98 11.62
CA ILE A 321 -30.68 17.03 10.60
C ILE A 321 -31.83 16.69 9.65
N PHE A 322 -31.85 15.46 9.11
CA PHE A 322 -32.87 15.05 8.14
C PHE A 322 -34.26 14.93 8.79
N THR A 323 -34.33 14.50 10.04
CA THR A 323 -35.58 14.44 10.80
C THR A 323 -36.13 15.83 11.06
N ALA A 324 -35.27 16.79 11.45
CA ALA A 324 -35.66 18.18 11.66
C ALA A 324 -36.18 18.84 10.37
N LEU A 325 -35.58 18.50 9.22
CA LEU A 325 -35.99 19.00 7.90
C LEU A 325 -37.14 18.19 7.28
N ARG A 326 -37.60 17.11 7.92
CA ARG A 326 -38.59 16.14 7.40
C ARG A 326 -38.20 15.58 6.03
N LEU A 327 -36.90 15.35 5.84
CA LEU A 327 -36.31 14.80 4.62
C LEU A 327 -36.04 13.29 4.73
N VAL A 328 -36.39 12.64 5.84
CA VAL A 328 -36.24 11.17 5.96
C VAL A 328 -37.18 10.50 4.96
N PRO A 329 -36.66 9.66 4.03
CA PRO A 329 -37.48 9.06 2.99
C PRO A 329 -38.57 8.14 3.56
N GLY A 330 -39.76 8.19 2.96
CA GLY A 330 -40.76 7.13 3.10
C GLY A 330 -40.31 5.88 2.33
N ALA A 331 -40.70 4.70 2.79
CA ALA A 331 -40.26 3.43 2.20
C ALA A 331 -40.59 3.36 0.70
N HIS A 332 -39.55 3.32 -0.15
CA HIS A 332 -39.69 3.07 -1.58
C HIS A 332 -38.95 1.80 -2.01
N THR A 333 -39.62 1.09 -2.92
CA THR A 333 -39.28 -0.19 -3.54
C THR A 333 -38.42 0.06 -4.78
N GLY A 334 -37.13 0.30 -4.62
CA GLY A 334 -36.19 0.15 -5.73
C GLY A 334 -35.88 -1.34 -5.93
N ASP A 335 -36.01 -1.83 -7.17
CA ASP A 335 -35.49 -3.13 -7.58
C ASP A 335 -33.97 -3.05 -7.75
N ILE A 336 -33.27 -4.03 -7.19
CA ILE A 336 -31.82 -4.11 -7.22
C ILE A 336 -31.42 -4.58 -8.62
N ALA A 337 -30.85 -3.67 -9.42
CA ALA A 337 -30.27 -4.05 -10.70
C ALA A 337 -29.05 -4.95 -10.43
N THR A 338 -29.16 -6.22 -10.81
CA THR A 338 -28.03 -7.17 -10.79
C THR A 338 -27.09 -6.83 -11.93
N VAL A 339 -25.82 -6.55 -11.59
CA VAL A 339 -24.78 -6.24 -12.56
C VAL A 339 -24.36 -7.53 -13.26
N HIS A 340 -24.46 -7.54 -14.59
CA HIS A 340 -23.97 -8.62 -15.46
C HIS A 340 -22.82 -8.09 -16.32
N PHE A 341 -21.99 -9.00 -16.84
CA PHE A 341 -21.02 -8.69 -17.89
C PHE A 341 -21.71 -7.93 -19.03
N GLY A 342 -21.26 -6.72 -19.30
CA GLY A 342 -21.74 -5.89 -20.39
C GLY A 342 -20.68 -4.88 -20.81
N LEU A 343 -20.86 -4.25 -21.97
CA LEU A 343 -20.06 -3.07 -22.37
C LEU A 343 -20.54 -1.85 -21.57
N ASN A 344 -20.35 -1.90 -20.25
CA ASN A 344 -20.61 -0.82 -19.33
C ASN A 344 -19.31 -0.05 -19.04
N TYR A 345 -19.43 1.04 -18.27
CA TYR A 345 -18.28 1.87 -17.94
C TYR A 345 -17.22 1.10 -17.12
N THR A 346 -17.63 0.20 -16.22
CA THR A 346 -16.74 -0.66 -15.42
C THR A 346 -15.80 -1.46 -16.31
N THR A 347 -16.32 -2.16 -17.32
CA THR A 347 -15.52 -2.93 -18.28
C THR A 347 -14.47 -2.06 -18.99
N VAL A 348 -14.84 -0.85 -19.41
CA VAL A 348 -13.92 0.07 -20.08
C VAL A 348 -12.83 0.54 -19.13
N LEU A 349 -13.18 0.92 -17.90
CA LEU A 349 -12.23 1.35 -16.89
C LEU A 349 -11.29 0.22 -16.47
N ASP A 350 -11.78 -1.02 -16.35
CA ASP A 350 -10.96 -2.19 -16.02
C ASP A 350 -9.96 -2.50 -17.11
N VAL A 351 -10.34 -2.42 -18.39
CA VAL A 351 -9.40 -2.59 -19.51
C VAL A 351 -8.32 -1.51 -19.46
N LEU A 352 -8.70 -0.24 -19.26
CA LEU A 352 -7.73 0.85 -19.12
C LEU A 352 -6.81 0.65 -17.91
N ALA A 353 -7.36 0.18 -16.79
CA ALA A 353 -6.61 -0.13 -15.58
C ALA A 353 -5.62 -1.29 -15.81
N LEU A 354 -6.03 -2.37 -16.47
CA LEU A 354 -5.15 -3.50 -16.79
C LEU A 354 -4.03 -3.10 -17.73
N VAL A 355 -4.31 -2.26 -18.74
CA VAL A 355 -3.29 -1.69 -19.63
C VAL A 355 -2.32 -0.82 -18.83
N THR A 356 -2.84 0.05 -17.97
CA THR A 356 -2.02 0.92 -17.09
C THR A 356 -1.16 0.10 -16.14
N PHE A 357 -1.73 -0.92 -15.51
CA PHE A 357 -1.02 -1.83 -14.62
C PHE A 357 0.08 -2.61 -15.36
N GLY A 358 -0.22 -3.13 -16.55
CA GLY A 358 0.75 -3.81 -17.41
C GLY A 358 1.91 -2.89 -17.80
N PHE A 359 1.62 -1.63 -18.13
CA PHE A 359 2.63 -0.61 -18.42
C PHE A 359 3.50 -0.29 -17.18
N LEU A 360 2.89 -0.08 -16.02
CA LEU A 360 3.62 0.16 -14.77
C LEU A 360 4.50 -1.06 -14.41
N TYR A 361 3.98 -2.27 -14.55
CA TYR A 361 4.73 -3.50 -14.31
C TYR A 361 5.92 -3.63 -15.29
N TYR A 362 5.73 -3.26 -16.55
CA TYR A 362 6.82 -3.18 -17.53
C TYR A 362 7.91 -2.17 -17.12
N LEU A 363 7.52 -0.98 -16.66
CA LEU A 363 8.48 0.02 -16.17
C LEU A 363 9.22 -0.43 -14.90
N TYR A 364 8.53 -1.16 -14.03
CA TYR A 364 9.10 -1.73 -12.81
C TYR A 364 10.13 -2.83 -13.13
N LYS A 365 9.78 -3.75 -14.05
CA LYS A 365 10.67 -4.85 -14.43
C LYS A 365 11.92 -4.35 -15.16
N ASN A 366 11.82 -3.25 -15.91
CA ASN A 366 12.92 -2.66 -16.67
C ASN A 366 13.53 -1.45 -15.96
N ALA A 367 13.45 -1.37 -14.63
CA ALA A 367 13.84 -0.17 -13.90
C ALA A 367 15.29 0.27 -14.15
N ALA A 368 16.23 -0.69 -14.09
CA ALA A 368 17.64 -0.44 -14.39
C ALA A 368 17.85 0.18 -15.79
N LYS A 369 17.10 -0.29 -16.80
CA LYS A 369 17.18 0.23 -18.17
C LYS A 369 16.67 1.67 -18.29
N PHE A 370 15.75 2.09 -17.44
CA PHE A 370 15.18 3.43 -17.45
C PHE A 370 15.87 4.41 -16.48
N GLY A 371 16.96 3.96 -15.83
CA GLY A 371 17.65 4.73 -14.80
C GLY A 371 16.84 4.88 -13.50
N GLY A 372 15.85 4.00 -13.29
CA GLY A 372 15.06 3.91 -12.06
C GLY A 372 15.63 2.88 -11.09
N GLY A 373 15.28 2.97 -9.81
CA GLY A 373 15.75 2.06 -8.76
C GLY A 373 17.10 2.42 -8.11
N GLY A 374 17.86 3.35 -8.69
CA GLY A 374 19.06 3.89 -8.04
C GLY A 374 18.71 4.68 -6.76
N GLY A 375 19.36 4.35 -5.64
CA GLY A 375 19.07 4.98 -4.34
C GLY A 375 17.81 4.45 -3.64
N TYR A 376 17.31 3.28 -4.06
CA TYR A 376 16.22 2.57 -3.38
C TYR A 376 16.61 1.14 -3.06
N ALA A 377 16.13 0.66 -1.92
CA ALA A 377 16.25 -0.72 -1.48
C ALA A 377 14.84 -1.29 -1.18
N LYS A 378 14.72 -2.61 -1.15
CA LYS A 378 13.50 -3.28 -0.71
C LYS A 378 13.66 -3.78 0.72
N ASP A 379 12.71 -3.42 1.57
CA ASP A 379 12.55 -4.00 2.90
C ASP A 379 12.20 -5.49 2.74
N VAL A 380 13.11 -6.37 3.17
CA VAL A 380 12.99 -7.83 3.04
C VAL A 380 11.88 -8.45 3.90
N VAL A 381 11.41 -7.73 4.92
CA VAL A 381 10.37 -8.22 5.83
C VAL A 381 8.97 -7.99 5.27
N CYS A 382 8.74 -6.83 4.65
CA CYS A 382 7.40 -6.46 4.17
C CYS A 382 7.30 -6.24 2.65
N GLY A 383 8.41 -6.17 1.93
CA GLY A 383 8.48 -5.90 0.50
C GLY A 383 8.37 -4.42 0.12
N MET A 384 8.44 -3.51 1.10
CA MET A 384 8.30 -2.07 0.88
C MET A 384 9.54 -1.50 0.16
N GLN A 385 9.35 -0.72 -0.91
CA GLN A 385 10.45 0.07 -1.48
C GLN A 385 10.77 1.25 -0.56
N VAL A 386 12.04 1.42 -0.20
CA VAL A 386 12.55 2.45 0.70
C VAL A 386 13.67 3.19 -0.01
N ARG A 387 13.70 4.52 0.09
CA ARG A 387 14.87 5.29 -0.37
C ARG A 387 15.99 5.09 0.64
N THR A 388 17.19 4.76 0.17
CA THR A 388 18.31 4.49 1.06
C THR A 388 18.74 5.73 1.84
N SER A 389 18.60 6.92 1.25
CA SER A 389 19.00 8.19 1.88
C SER A 389 18.11 8.67 3.03
N ASP A 390 16.87 8.18 3.15
CA ASP A 390 15.93 8.59 4.21
C ASP A 390 15.24 7.41 4.88
N ALA A 391 15.85 6.22 4.79
CA ALA A 391 15.33 5.00 5.38
C ALA A 391 15.13 5.14 6.90
N PRO A 392 13.92 4.83 7.43
CA PRO A 392 13.65 4.94 8.86
C PRO A 392 14.58 4.12 9.76
N ALA A 393 14.99 2.94 9.31
CA ALA A 393 15.96 2.08 9.98
C ALA A 393 16.80 1.34 8.93
N HIS A 394 18.04 0.99 9.28
CA HIS A 394 18.94 0.18 8.47
C HIS A 394 19.82 -0.68 9.38
N THR A 395 20.34 -1.79 8.85
CA THR A 395 21.30 -2.64 9.55
C THR A 395 22.18 -3.35 8.55
N THR A 396 23.39 -3.69 8.95
CA THR A 396 24.31 -4.50 8.13
C THR A 396 24.29 -5.94 8.66
N HIS A 397 23.95 -6.90 7.82
CA HIS A 397 23.97 -8.32 8.17
C HIS A 397 24.74 -9.10 7.10
N GLN A 398 25.75 -9.86 7.51
CA GLN A 398 26.63 -10.63 6.61
C GLN A 398 27.25 -9.76 5.49
N GLY A 399 27.65 -8.53 5.83
CA GLY A 399 28.26 -7.59 4.87
C GLY A 399 27.28 -6.95 3.88
N HIS A 400 25.96 -7.22 4.00
CA HIS A 400 24.93 -6.55 3.20
C HIS A 400 24.16 -5.54 4.04
N ASP A 401 23.95 -4.35 3.48
CA ASP A 401 23.08 -3.33 4.07
C ASP A 401 21.61 -3.62 3.74
N TYR A 402 20.81 -3.75 4.80
CA TYR A 402 19.37 -3.90 4.74
C TYR A 402 18.70 -2.62 5.22
N TYR A 403 17.73 -2.15 4.45
CA TYR A 403 16.97 -0.93 4.74
C TYR A 403 15.51 -1.28 5.04
N PHE A 404 14.95 -0.69 6.09
CA PHE A 404 13.63 -1.04 6.59
C PHE A 404 12.69 0.16 6.58
N CYS A 405 11.42 -0.09 6.24
CA CYS A 405 10.39 0.92 6.21
C CYS A 405 9.93 1.38 7.60
N SER A 406 10.30 0.65 8.65
CA SER A 406 9.96 0.94 10.05
C SER A 406 10.84 0.15 11.01
N ASP A 407 10.96 0.65 12.24
CA ASP A 407 11.66 -0.06 13.33
C ASP A 407 11.07 -1.45 13.59
N LYS A 408 9.77 -1.62 13.36
CA LYS A 408 9.11 -2.92 13.52
C LYS A 408 9.59 -3.95 12.50
N CYS A 409 9.87 -3.53 11.28
CA CYS A 409 10.46 -4.40 10.27
C CYS A 409 11.92 -4.70 10.61
N HIS A 410 12.66 -3.70 11.07
CA HIS A 410 14.02 -3.87 11.58
C HIS A 410 14.09 -4.90 12.73
N VAL A 411 13.30 -4.72 13.80
CA VAL A 411 13.26 -5.63 14.96
C VAL A 411 12.84 -7.05 14.55
N LYS A 412 11.91 -7.19 13.60
CA LYS A 412 11.54 -8.52 13.07
C LYS A 412 12.67 -9.18 12.31
N PHE A 413 13.42 -8.40 11.53
CA PHE A 413 14.58 -8.89 10.82
C PHE A 413 15.65 -9.33 11.82
N GLU A 414 15.99 -8.50 12.82
CA GLU A 414 16.98 -8.84 13.86
C GLU A 414 16.61 -10.10 14.66
N ALA A 415 15.31 -10.35 14.88
CA ALA A 415 14.85 -11.53 15.60
C ALA A 415 15.05 -12.84 14.81
N GLU A 416 14.87 -12.81 13.49
CA GLU A 416 14.98 -13.99 12.62
C GLU A 416 15.67 -13.65 11.27
N PRO A 417 16.95 -13.21 11.22
CA PRO A 417 17.55 -12.68 9.98
C PRO A 417 17.59 -13.72 8.85
N ALA A 418 17.94 -14.96 9.20
CA ALA A 418 18.04 -16.09 8.27
C ALA A 418 16.72 -16.35 7.51
N ARG A 419 15.57 -16.04 8.10
CA ARG A 419 14.26 -16.20 7.44
C ARG A 419 14.07 -15.25 6.26
N TYR A 420 14.75 -14.10 6.28
CA TYR A 420 14.57 -13.02 5.33
C TYR A 420 15.75 -12.90 4.35
N THR A 421 16.88 -13.54 4.63
CA THR A 421 18.10 -13.50 3.78
C THR A 421 18.30 -14.73 2.90
N THR A 422 17.46 -15.77 3.01
CA THR A 422 17.55 -16.96 2.14
C THR A 422 17.34 -16.60 0.67
N GLY A 423 18.42 -16.70 -0.12
CA GLY A 423 18.41 -16.54 -1.58
C GLY A 423 19.16 -15.32 -2.14
N GLN A 424 19.88 -14.54 -1.31
CA GLN A 424 20.76 -13.48 -1.80
C GLN A 424 22.21 -13.96 -1.93
N PRO A 425 22.87 -13.77 -3.09
CA PRO A 425 24.30 -14.01 -3.24
C PRO A 425 25.11 -13.09 -2.31
N ALA A 426 26.22 -13.59 -1.75
CA ALA A 426 27.18 -12.83 -0.97
C ALA A 426 27.66 -11.58 -1.76
N PRO A 427 27.99 -10.46 -1.09
CA PRO A 427 28.39 -9.25 -1.78
C PRO A 427 29.80 -9.43 -2.36
N ASP A 428 29.96 -9.07 -3.62
CA ASP A 428 31.25 -8.90 -4.26
C ASP A 428 31.89 -7.62 -3.71
N MET A 429 32.90 -7.77 -2.85
CA MET A 429 33.61 -6.70 -2.16
C MET A 429 34.72 -6.10 -3.04
N SER A 430 34.48 -5.91 -4.35
CA SER A 430 35.46 -5.36 -5.29
C SER A 430 35.26 -3.89 -5.67
N GLU A 431 34.13 -3.25 -5.31
CA GLU A 431 33.91 -1.82 -5.58
C GLU A 431 34.17 -0.92 -4.35
N THR A 432 35.39 -0.91 -3.79
CA THR A 432 35.85 0.20 -2.93
C THR A 432 37.37 0.23 -2.71
N ALA A 433 38.15 0.29 -3.79
CA ALA A 433 39.52 0.81 -3.86
C ALA A 433 39.89 0.83 -5.36
N ALA A 434 40.42 1.84 -6.02
CA ALA A 434 40.97 3.13 -5.65
C ALA A 434 40.99 3.99 -6.94
N ASP A 435 40.81 5.30 -6.83
CA ASP A 435 41.19 6.23 -7.91
C ASP A 435 42.41 7.02 -7.44
N GLY A 436 43.55 6.77 -8.07
CA GLY A 436 44.75 7.59 -7.89
C GLY A 436 46.08 6.92 -8.25
N ALA A 437 46.30 6.55 -9.52
CA ALA A 437 47.61 6.66 -10.19
C ALA A 437 47.55 6.21 -11.67
N THR A 438 47.89 7.14 -12.56
CA THR A 438 48.65 6.99 -13.83
C THR A 438 48.80 5.61 -14.51
N GLY A 439 48.40 5.55 -15.78
CA GLY A 439 49.28 5.10 -16.87
C GLY A 439 49.27 3.61 -17.28
N GLU A 440 48.77 3.39 -18.51
CA GLU A 440 49.23 2.41 -19.53
C GLU A 440 48.87 0.90 -19.43
N ASP A 441 48.55 0.39 -20.63
CA ASP A 441 48.29 -0.97 -21.13
C ASP A 441 47.01 -1.73 -20.72
N ALA A 442 46.11 -1.87 -21.71
CA ALA A 442 44.99 -2.80 -21.67
C ALA A 442 45.51 -4.24 -21.84
N GLY A 443 45.81 -4.89 -20.71
CA GLY A 443 46.15 -6.30 -20.65
C GLY A 443 45.00 -7.19 -21.13
N ALA A 444 45.28 -8.13 -22.03
CA ALA A 444 44.31 -9.10 -22.50
C ALA A 444 43.94 -10.07 -21.36
N THR A 445 42.70 -10.01 -20.88
CA THR A 445 42.17 -10.94 -19.88
C THR A 445 42.05 -12.35 -20.49
N VAL A 446 42.43 -13.38 -19.72
CA VAL A 446 42.25 -14.80 -20.07
C VAL A 446 41.05 -15.39 -19.32
N THR A 447 40.46 -16.48 -19.79
CA THR A 447 39.25 -17.06 -19.19
C THR A 447 39.60 -18.29 -18.35
N ASP A 448 39.13 -18.33 -17.10
CA ASP A 448 39.21 -19.52 -16.24
C ASP A 448 38.32 -20.64 -16.82
N PRO A 449 38.87 -21.81 -17.19
CA PRO A 449 38.13 -22.87 -17.86
C PRO A 449 37.12 -23.60 -16.95
N VAL A 450 37.22 -23.47 -15.63
CA VAL A 450 36.32 -24.14 -14.67
C VAL A 450 35.05 -23.33 -14.47
N CYS A 451 35.16 -22.01 -14.29
CA CYS A 451 34.02 -21.15 -13.96
C CYS A 451 33.64 -20.13 -15.04
N GLY A 452 34.47 -19.94 -16.06
CA GLY A 452 34.25 -18.99 -17.15
C GLY A 452 34.56 -17.53 -16.78
N MET A 453 35.20 -17.28 -15.64
CA MET A 453 35.56 -15.93 -15.18
C MET A 453 36.74 -15.38 -16.00
N SER A 454 36.60 -14.18 -16.54
CA SER A 454 37.72 -13.45 -17.15
C SER A 454 38.64 -12.92 -16.06
N ILE A 455 39.92 -13.25 -16.15
CA ILE A 455 40.96 -12.94 -15.18
C ILE A 455 42.13 -12.24 -15.88
N ASP A 456 42.75 -11.31 -15.19
CA ASP A 456 44.05 -10.80 -15.60
C ASP A 456 45.12 -11.90 -15.34
N PRO A 457 45.88 -12.34 -16.36
CA PRO A 457 46.96 -13.32 -16.17
C PRO A 457 47.98 -12.94 -15.10
N HIS A 458 48.19 -11.65 -14.84
CA HIS A 458 49.16 -11.15 -13.86
C HIS A 458 48.63 -11.13 -12.42
N GLU A 459 47.31 -11.28 -12.22
CA GLU A 459 46.66 -11.29 -10.90
C GLU A 459 45.95 -12.63 -10.57
N ALA A 460 46.17 -13.66 -11.38
CA ALA A 460 45.50 -14.94 -11.18
C ALA A 460 45.84 -15.57 -9.82
N ALA A 461 44.82 -15.98 -9.08
CA ALA A 461 44.96 -16.59 -7.76
C ALA A 461 45.57 -18.00 -7.79
N GLY A 462 45.64 -18.62 -8.97
CA GLY A 462 46.32 -19.89 -9.18
C GLY A 462 46.71 -20.13 -10.64
N HIS A 463 47.76 -20.92 -10.85
CA HIS A 463 48.20 -21.36 -12.17
C HIS A 463 48.43 -22.87 -12.20
N ALA A 464 48.17 -23.51 -13.35
CA ALA A 464 48.51 -24.90 -13.60
C ALA A 464 48.83 -25.12 -15.09
N THR A 465 49.86 -25.92 -15.36
CA THR A 465 50.24 -26.30 -16.72
C THR A 465 49.63 -27.64 -17.08
N HIS A 466 48.92 -27.73 -18.20
CA HIS A 466 48.43 -29.00 -18.76
C HIS A 466 48.81 -29.10 -20.24
N LYS A 467 49.46 -30.21 -20.62
CA LYS A 467 49.97 -30.46 -22.00
C LYS A 467 50.83 -29.31 -22.58
N GLY A 468 51.56 -28.61 -21.73
CA GLY A 468 52.45 -27.51 -22.13
C GLY A 468 51.77 -26.15 -22.31
N VAL A 469 50.48 -26.05 -21.99
CA VAL A 469 49.73 -24.78 -21.95
C VAL A 469 49.52 -24.37 -20.48
N ASP A 470 49.83 -23.12 -20.16
CA ASP A 470 49.61 -22.55 -18.85
C ASP A 470 48.20 -21.98 -18.72
N TYR A 471 47.45 -22.50 -17.76
CA TYR A 471 46.11 -22.04 -17.41
C TYR A 471 46.15 -21.22 -16.13
N SER A 472 45.38 -20.14 -16.13
CA SER A 472 45.22 -19.23 -15.00
C SER A 472 43.83 -19.41 -14.39
N PHE A 473 43.72 -19.28 -13.08
CA PHE A 473 42.49 -19.55 -12.33
C PHE A 473 42.12 -18.39 -11.39
N CYS A 474 40.83 -18.11 -11.28
CA CYS A 474 40.30 -17.06 -10.40
C CYS A 474 40.43 -17.41 -8.91
N SER A 475 40.62 -18.69 -8.58
CA SER A 475 40.80 -19.16 -7.21
C SER A 475 41.63 -20.43 -7.16
N ASP A 476 42.20 -20.68 -5.98
CA ASP A 476 42.90 -21.93 -5.69
C ASP A 476 41.95 -23.15 -5.69
N GLY A 477 40.63 -22.92 -5.57
CA GLY A 477 39.59 -23.93 -5.74
C GLY A 477 39.45 -24.36 -7.20
N CYS A 478 39.27 -23.41 -8.12
CA CYS A 478 39.20 -23.68 -9.56
C CYS A 478 40.47 -24.37 -10.07
N ARG A 479 41.66 -23.97 -9.59
CA ARG A 479 42.91 -24.67 -9.89
C ARG A 479 42.88 -26.15 -9.46
N LYS A 480 42.42 -26.44 -8.25
CA LYS A 480 42.35 -27.81 -7.72
C LYS A 480 41.38 -28.67 -8.51
N ASP A 481 40.21 -28.13 -8.85
CA ASP A 481 39.20 -28.83 -9.63
C ASP A 481 39.71 -29.13 -11.05
N PHE A 482 40.41 -28.16 -11.68
CA PHE A 482 41.04 -28.37 -12.99
C PHE A 482 42.15 -29.42 -12.93
N VAL A 483 43.03 -29.39 -11.93
CA VAL A 483 44.11 -30.39 -11.79
C VAL A 483 43.54 -31.79 -11.51
N ALA A 484 42.40 -31.88 -10.84
CA ALA A 484 41.75 -33.16 -10.53
C ALA A 484 41.18 -33.86 -11.76
N ASP A 485 40.55 -33.11 -12.69
CA ASP A 485 40.07 -33.67 -13.97
C ASP A 485 40.07 -32.62 -15.10
N PRO A 486 41.23 -32.38 -15.75
CA PRO A 486 41.34 -31.35 -16.79
C PRO A 486 40.47 -31.62 -18.02
N ALA A 487 40.21 -32.89 -18.33
CA ALA A 487 39.45 -33.29 -19.53
C ALA A 487 37.97 -32.87 -19.45
N LEU A 488 37.46 -32.62 -18.24
CA LEU A 488 36.08 -32.18 -18.02
C LEU A 488 35.84 -30.71 -18.39
N TYR A 489 36.91 -29.89 -18.38
CA TYR A 489 36.83 -28.44 -18.55
C TYR A 489 37.43 -27.93 -19.87
N LEU A 490 38.22 -28.77 -20.55
CA LEU A 490 38.79 -28.44 -21.84
C LEU A 490 37.82 -28.86 -22.95
N THR A 491 37.27 -27.89 -23.68
CA THR A 491 36.49 -28.19 -24.90
C THR A 491 37.44 -28.57 -26.04
N SER A 492 36.95 -29.27 -27.07
CA SER A 492 37.75 -29.84 -28.17
C SER A 492 38.53 -28.82 -29.03
N THR A 493 38.49 -27.53 -28.69
CA THR A 493 39.19 -26.45 -29.39
C THR A 493 40.54 -26.11 -28.74
N ASP A 494 40.79 -26.56 -27.50
CA ASP A 494 42.00 -26.24 -26.72
C ASP A 494 43.02 -27.40 -26.62
N ALA A 495 42.84 -28.45 -27.44
CA ALA A 495 43.64 -29.69 -27.41
C ALA A 495 44.56 -29.88 -28.63
N GLY A 496 44.89 -28.79 -29.35
CA GLY A 496 45.71 -28.79 -30.57
C GLY A 496 47.06 -28.13 -30.38
#